data_AF-A0A8K0DE17-F1
#
_entry.id   AF-A0A8K0DE17-F1
#
_cell.length_a   1.000
_cell.length_b   1.000
_cell.length_c   1.000
_cell.angle_alpha   90.00
_cell.angle_beta   90.00
_cell.angle_gamma   90.00
#
_symmetry.space_group_name_H-M   'P 1'
#
loop_
_entity.id
_entity.type
_entity.pdbx_description
1 polymer ?
#
loop_
_entity_poly.entity_id
_entity_poly.type
_entity_poly.pdbx_seq_one_letter_code
_entity_poly.pdbx_strand_id
1 'polypeptide(L)'
;MVYFLYFLVHVLKLFDNILYIFPVRGHFCLPNDQDFSLTEKKKRRMERVEVPEEWDKLIFKAREKPSFFEVVNLTQESFFNIKKYFLKLAKPSIKIKSIEQLQIEAGVPTISVKRLLQRLLEKQYHPK
;
A
#
# COMPACT_ATOMS: atom_id res chain seq x y z
N MET A 1 -6.19 -1.13 -9.48
CA MET A 1 -6.50 -0.96 -8.06
C MET A 1 -7.83 -1.56 -7.68
N VAL A 2 -9.00 -0.92 -7.87
CA VAL A 2 -10.30 -1.49 -7.43
C VAL A 2 -10.55 -2.93 -7.90
N TYR A 3 -10.39 -3.22 -9.20
CA TYR A 3 -10.50 -4.58 -9.75
C TYR A 3 -9.53 -5.59 -9.12
N PHE A 4 -8.32 -5.15 -8.83
CA PHE A 4 -7.31 -6.00 -8.22
C PHE A 4 -7.72 -6.37 -6.79
N LEU A 5 -8.20 -5.40 -6.00
CA LEU A 5 -8.69 -5.66 -4.65
C LEU A 5 -9.92 -6.59 -4.66
N TYR A 6 -10.85 -6.36 -5.60
CA TYR A 6 -12.00 -7.24 -5.79
C TYR A 6 -11.58 -8.67 -6.14
N PHE A 7 -10.61 -8.82 -7.03
CA PHE A 7 -10.05 -10.10 -7.44
C PHE A 7 -9.40 -10.85 -6.26
N LEU A 8 -8.66 -10.15 -5.39
CA LEU A 8 -8.03 -10.75 -4.20
C LEU A 8 -9.06 -11.37 -3.23
N VAL A 9 -10.21 -10.71 -3.04
CA VAL A 9 -11.29 -11.16 -2.14
C VAL A 9 -12.14 -12.25 -2.80
N HIS A 10 -12.70 -12.00 -3.98
CA HIS A 10 -13.73 -12.88 -4.55
C HIS A 10 -13.18 -14.03 -5.38
N VAL A 11 -12.02 -13.86 -6.02
CA VAL A 11 -11.45 -14.88 -6.91
C VAL A 11 -10.37 -15.67 -6.21
N LEU A 12 -9.38 -15.01 -5.60
CA LEU A 12 -8.31 -15.71 -4.89
C LEU A 12 -8.70 -16.12 -3.46
N LYS A 13 -9.76 -15.52 -2.89
CA LYS A 13 -10.20 -15.79 -1.50
C LYS A 13 -9.07 -15.65 -0.47
N LEU A 14 -8.18 -14.68 -0.69
CA LEU A 14 -7.06 -14.41 0.22
C LEU A 14 -7.45 -13.56 1.43
N PHE A 15 -8.52 -12.78 1.29
CA PHE A 15 -8.98 -11.86 2.33
C PHE A 15 -10.50 -11.92 2.42
N ASP A 16 -11.02 -11.85 3.65
CA ASP A 16 -12.46 -11.77 3.91
C ASP A 16 -12.98 -10.34 3.78
N ASN A 17 -12.13 -9.34 4.04
CA ASN A 17 -12.47 -7.92 3.91
C ASN A 17 -11.24 -7.12 3.51
N ILE A 18 -11.42 -6.15 2.61
CA ILE A 18 -10.43 -5.12 2.32
C ILE A 18 -11.09 -3.74 2.48
N LEU A 19 -10.58 -2.96 3.45
CA LEU A 19 -10.82 -1.53 3.56
C LEU A 19 -9.66 -0.77 2.91
N TYR A 20 -9.93 -0.09 1.81
CA TYR A 20 -8.97 0.74 1.10
C TYR A 20 -9.31 2.22 1.28
N ILE A 21 -8.41 2.94 1.94
CA ILE A 21 -8.55 4.38 2.19
C ILE A 21 -7.70 5.12 1.16
N PHE A 22 -8.31 6.04 0.40
CA PHE A 22 -7.55 6.87 -0.53
C PHE A 22 -6.77 7.92 0.26
N PRO A 23 -5.47 8.09 -0.01
CA PRO A 23 -4.66 9.06 0.70
C PRO A 23 -5.16 10.48 0.41
N VAL A 24 -5.36 11.25 1.48
CA VAL A 24 -5.61 12.68 1.40
C VAL A 24 -4.28 13.40 1.11
N ARG A 25 -4.31 14.42 0.25
CA ARG A 25 -3.11 15.23 -0.05
C ARG A 25 -2.53 15.79 1.25
N GLY A 26 -1.24 15.54 1.50
CA GLY A 26 -0.50 16.10 2.64
C GLY A 26 -0.11 15.09 3.73
N HIS A 27 -0.59 13.84 3.67
CA HIS A 27 -0.30 12.80 4.66
C HIS A 27 0.29 11.53 4.02
N PHE A 28 1.31 11.68 3.19
CA PHE A 28 1.93 10.55 2.46
C PHE A 28 2.99 9.80 3.27
N CYS A 29 3.22 10.16 4.54
CA CYS A 29 4.23 9.51 5.36
C CYS A 29 3.69 8.21 5.94
N LEU A 30 4.09 7.08 5.37
CA LEU A 30 3.83 5.78 5.97
C LEU A 30 4.78 5.58 7.16
N PRO A 31 4.39 4.83 8.20
CA PRO A 31 5.29 4.50 9.31
C PRO A 31 6.61 3.86 8.84
N ASN A 32 6.54 3.06 7.76
CA ASN A 32 7.69 2.43 7.10
C ASN A 32 8.71 3.44 6.55
N ASP A 33 8.30 4.68 6.23
CA ASP A 33 9.23 5.69 5.71
C ASP A 33 10.35 6.01 6.71
N GLN A 34 10.09 5.85 8.01
CA GLN A 34 11.11 5.98 9.06
C GLN A 34 12.14 4.84 8.99
N ASP A 35 11.68 3.60 8.79
CA ASP A 35 12.54 2.42 8.69
C ASP A 35 13.44 2.47 7.44
N PHE A 36 12.89 2.91 6.30
CA PHE A 36 13.69 3.19 5.10
C PHE A 36 14.73 4.30 5.34
N SER A 37 14.36 5.33 6.10
CA SER A 37 15.28 6.42 6.44
C SER A 37 16.45 5.94 7.30
N LEU A 38 16.25 4.97 8.21
CA LEU A 38 17.32 4.37 9.01
C LEU A 38 18.30 3.57 8.14
N THR A 39 17.77 2.75 7.24
CA THR A 39 18.57 1.95 6.29
C THR A 39 19.40 2.85 5.39
N GLU A 40 18.79 3.89 4.84
CA GLU A 40 19.47 4.87 3.98
C GLU A 40 20.56 5.65 4.74
N LYS A 41 20.33 6.00 6.01
CA LYS A 41 21.35 6.62 6.87
C LYS A 41 22.55 5.70 7.11
N LYS A 42 22.34 4.39 7.34
CA LYS A 42 23.45 3.43 7.50
C LYS A 42 24.20 3.22 6.19
N LYS A 43 23.47 3.10 5.08
CA LYS A 43 24.05 3.02 3.73
C LYS A 43 24.98 4.18 3.41
N ARG A 44 24.58 5.42 3.70
CA ARG A 44 25.42 6.62 3.47
C ARG A 44 26.73 6.64 4.26
N ARG A 45 26.83 5.87 5.34
CA ARG A 45 28.04 5.77 6.18
C ARG A 45 28.97 4.64 5.76
N MET A 46 28.51 3.73 4.90
CA MET A 46 29.33 2.70 4.29
C MET A 46 29.86 3.21 2.96
N GLU A 47 31.14 2.95 2.68
CA GLU A 47 31.79 3.39 1.44
C GLU A 47 31.20 2.68 0.22
N ARG A 48 30.91 1.37 0.34
CA ARG A 48 30.27 0.57 -0.70
C ARG A 48 29.63 -0.69 -0.13
N VAL A 49 28.61 -1.18 -0.83
CA VAL A 49 27.98 -2.49 -0.61
C VAL A 49 28.07 -3.22 -1.94
N GLU A 50 28.86 -4.29 -2.01
CA GLU A 50 29.23 -4.97 -3.26
C GLU A 50 28.46 -6.30 -3.45
N VAL A 51 28.07 -6.95 -2.35
CA VAL A 51 27.47 -8.29 -2.35
C VAL A 51 26.10 -8.28 -1.63
N PRO A 52 25.12 -9.10 -2.03
CA PRO A 52 23.80 -9.13 -1.40
C PRO A 52 23.83 -9.40 0.11
N GLU A 53 24.73 -10.25 0.60
CA GLU A 53 24.85 -10.58 2.03
C GLU A 53 25.29 -9.37 2.88
N GLU A 54 25.95 -8.40 2.26
CA GLU A 54 26.30 -7.14 2.91
C GLU A 54 25.08 -6.23 3.05
N TRP A 55 24.16 -6.25 2.08
CA TRP A 55 22.87 -5.59 2.20
C TRP A 55 22.05 -6.19 3.35
N ASP A 56 22.04 -7.52 3.49
CA ASP A 56 21.33 -8.19 4.57
C ASP A 56 21.84 -7.74 5.94
N LYS A 57 23.17 -7.70 6.11
CA LYS A 57 23.82 -7.23 7.34
C LYS A 57 23.54 -5.75 7.60
N LEU A 58 23.55 -4.92 6.55
CA LEU A 58 23.28 -3.49 6.63
C LEU A 58 21.84 -3.24 7.07
N ILE A 59 20.88 -3.88 6.41
CA ILE A 59 19.46 -3.79 6.73
C ILE A 59 19.24 -4.32 8.14
N PHE A 60 19.69 -5.54 8.49
CA PHE A 60 19.54 -6.09 9.84
C PHE A 60 19.99 -5.10 10.93
N LYS A 61 21.16 -4.48 10.74
CA LYS A 61 21.73 -3.51 11.68
C LYS A 61 21.09 -2.13 11.59
N ALA A 62 20.30 -1.79 10.57
CA ALA A 62 19.81 -0.43 10.34
C ALA A 62 18.98 0.13 11.52
N ARG A 63 18.21 -0.73 12.18
CA ARG A 63 17.45 -0.40 13.40
C ARG A 63 18.07 -1.12 14.59
N GLU A 64 18.37 -0.39 15.65
CA GLU A 64 18.89 -0.98 16.91
C GLU A 64 17.83 -0.96 18.02
N LYS A 65 16.91 0.03 17.99
CA LYS A 65 15.80 0.17 18.93
C LYS A 65 14.48 0.24 18.16
N PRO A 66 13.41 -0.43 18.63
CA PRO A 66 13.34 -1.30 19.81
C PRO A 66 14.03 -2.67 19.63
N SER A 67 14.23 -3.11 18.39
CA SER A 67 14.95 -4.34 18.04
C SER A 67 15.53 -4.24 16.64
N PHE A 68 16.39 -5.19 16.26
CA PHE A 68 16.88 -5.32 14.88
C PHE A 68 15.75 -5.62 13.89
N PHE A 69 16.00 -5.37 12.60
CA PHE A 69 15.08 -5.83 11.56
C PHE A 69 15.24 -7.34 11.37
N GLU A 70 14.12 -8.02 11.06
CA GLU A 70 14.16 -9.38 10.55
C GLU A 70 14.40 -9.33 9.05
N VAL A 71 15.50 -9.93 8.58
CA VAL A 71 15.85 -10.00 7.17
C VAL A 71 15.60 -11.41 6.69
N VAL A 72 14.66 -11.56 5.75
CA VAL A 72 14.29 -12.85 5.16
C VAL A 72 14.65 -12.83 3.69
N ASN A 73 15.57 -13.70 3.30
CA ASN A 73 15.92 -13.91 1.89
C ASN A 73 14.86 -14.78 1.21
N LEU A 74 14.22 -14.23 0.19
CA LEU A 74 13.15 -14.87 -0.56
C LEU A 74 13.62 -15.28 -1.95
N THR A 75 13.17 -16.44 -2.42
CA THR A 75 13.41 -16.87 -3.81
C THR A 75 12.25 -16.43 -4.70
N GLN A 76 12.43 -16.50 -6.02
CA GLN A 76 11.37 -16.14 -6.97
C GLN A 76 10.07 -16.95 -6.76
N GLU A 77 10.19 -18.18 -6.27
CA GLU A 77 9.09 -19.10 -5.96
C GLU A 77 8.26 -18.64 -4.76
N SER A 78 8.87 -17.86 -3.85
CA SER A 78 8.17 -17.24 -2.73
C SER A 78 7.18 -16.14 -3.15
N PHE A 79 7.30 -15.62 -4.39
CA PHE A 79 6.46 -14.55 -4.89
C PHE A 79 5.32 -15.09 -5.75
N PHE A 80 4.10 -14.68 -5.41
CA PHE A 80 2.91 -15.02 -6.20
C PHE A 80 2.93 -14.30 -7.57
N ASN A 81 2.90 -15.06 -8.66
CA ASN A 81 2.93 -14.49 -10.00
C ASN A 81 1.54 -14.00 -10.44
N ILE A 82 1.33 -12.68 -10.31
CA ILE A 82 0.05 -12.03 -10.63
C ILE A 82 -0.15 -11.82 -12.14
N LYS A 83 0.89 -11.95 -12.99
CA LYS A 83 0.81 -11.63 -14.44
C LYS A 83 -0.31 -12.38 -15.15
N LYS A 84 -0.60 -13.62 -14.75
CA LYS A 84 -1.68 -14.44 -15.31
C LYS A 84 -3.08 -13.82 -15.11
N TYR A 85 -3.21 -12.93 -14.13
CA TYR A 85 -4.48 -12.33 -13.71
C TYR A 85 -4.61 -10.85 -14.09
N PHE A 86 -3.62 -10.27 -14.78
CA PHE A 86 -3.76 -8.93 -15.36
C PHE A 86 -4.74 -8.98 -16.54
N LEU A 87 -5.64 -7.99 -16.59
CA LEU A 87 -6.57 -7.84 -17.71
C LEU A 87 -5.76 -7.63 -19.00
N LYS A 88 -6.03 -8.44 -20.03
CA LYS A 88 -5.47 -8.27 -21.39
C LYS A 88 -5.96 -6.98 -22.06
N LEU A 89 -7.09 -6.45 -21.60
CA LEU A 89 -7.73 -5.25 -22.14
C LEU A 89 -7.41 -4.02 -21.28
N ALA A 90 -7.37 -2.86 -21.93
CA ALA A 90 -7.14 -1.58 -21.26
C ALA A 90 -8.19 -1.34 -20.16
N LYS A 91 -7.71 -0.87 -19.01
CA LYS A 91 -8.52 -0.62 -17.82
C LYS A 91 -9.64 0.39 -18.14
N PRO A 92 -10.92 0.09 -17.86
CA PRO A 92 -11.99 1.06 -18.05
C PRO A 92 -11.76 2.29 -17.17
N SER A 93 -12.03 3.47 -17.73
CA SER A 93 -11.86 4.76 -17.04
C SER A 93 -12.90 4.90 -15.93
N ILE A 94 -12.50 4.60 -14.69
CA ILE A 94 -13.31 4.87 -13.50
C ILE A 94 -13.04 6.31 -13.07
N LYS A 95 -14.08 7.15 -13.04
CA LYS A 95 -14.00 8.50 -12.47
C LYS A 95 -13.93 8.42 -10.93
N ILE A 96 -12.73 8.31 -10.38
CA ILE A 96 -12.47 8.17 -8.93
C ILE A 96 -12.50 9.53 -8.19
N LYS A 97 -12.73 10.66 -8.88
CA LYS A 97 -12.79 11.98 -8.24
C LYS A 97 -13.87 11.97 -7.15
N SER A 98 -13.51 12.24 -5.89
CA SER A 98 -14.35 12.30 -4.66
C SER A 98 -14.54 11.02 -3.81
N ILE A 99 -13.86 9.92 -4.10
CA ILE A 99 -13.92 8.72 -3.24
C ILE A 99 -12.89 8.82 -2.12
N GLU A 100 -13.33 8.64 -0.88
CA GLU A 100 -12.49 8.63 0.33
C GLU A 100 -12.12 7.19 0.71
N GLN A 101 -13.10 6.28 0.68
CA GLN A 101 -12.91 4.90 1.13
C GLN A 101 -13.64 3.92 0.21
N LEU A 102 -13.06 2.75 0.02
CA LEU A 102 -13.64 1.58 -0.62
C LEU A 102 -13.59 0.41 0.34
N GLN A 103 -14.68 -0.35 0.41
CA GLN A 103 -14.76 -1.57 1.20
C GLN A 103 -15.29 -2.71 0.33
N ILE A 104 -14.60 -3.85 0.39
CA ILE A 104 -14.91 -5.06 -0.35
C ILE A 104 -14.97 -6.20 0.67
N GLU A 105 -16.06 -6.94 0.69
CA GLU A 105 -16.33 -8.01 1.65
C GLU A 105 -16.60 -9.33 0.93
N ALA A 106 -16.06 -10.41 1.46
CA ALA A 106 -16.37 -11.76 1.02
C ALA A 106 -17.88 -12.03 1.24
N GLY A 107 -18.52 -12.64 0.26
CA GLY A 107 -19.95 -12.94 0.29
C GLY A 107 -20.87 -11.85 -0.24
N VAL A 108 -20.39 -10.61 -0.42
CA VAL A 108 -21.17 -9.51 -1.00
C VAL A 108 -20.59 -9.15 -2.37
N PRO A 109 -21.34 -9.27 -3.48
CA PRO A 109 -20.78 -9.04 -4.83
C PRO A 109 -20.55 -7.54 -5.14
N THR A 110 -21.03 -6.63 -4.28
CA THR A 110 -20.96 -5.19 -4.47
C THR A 110 -19.78 -4.56 -3.72
N ILE A 111 -19.37 -3.36 -4.16
CA ILE A 111 -18.31 -2.58 -3.54
C ILE A 111 -18.93 -1.41 -2.79
N SER A 112 -18.63 -1.29 -1.51
CA SER A 112 -19.08 -0.17 -0.67
C SER A 112 -18.15 1.03 -0.88
N VAL A 113 -18.72 2.21 -1.10
CA VAL A 113 -17.97 3.44 -1.43
C VAL A 113 -18.38 4.56 -0.50
N LYS A 114 -17.43 5.10 0.26
CA LYS A 114 -17.62 6.34 1.04
C LYS A 114 -17.04 7.52 0.26
N ARG A 115 -17.82 8.58 0.13
CA ARG A 115 -17.41 9.83 -0.55
C ARG A 115 -17.16 10.94 0.44
N LEU A 116 -16.21 11.80 0.10
CA LEU A 116 -15.89 12.98 0.90
C LEU A 116 -17.07 13.97 0.86
N LEU A 117 -17.63 14.32 2.03
CA LEU A 117 -18.76 15.26 2.16
C LEU A 117 -18.32 16.73 2.05
N GLN A 118 -17.54 17.11 1.04
CA GLN A 118 -17.08 18.50 0.88
C GLN A 118 -18.22 19.49 0.54
N ARG A 119 -19.35 19.02 -0.01
CA ARG A 119 -20.46 19.92 -0.43
C ARG A 119 -21.43 20.36 0.66
N LEU A 120 -21.37 19.80 1.88
CA LEU A 120 -22.32 20.17 2.95
C LEU A 120 -21.78 21.26 3.90
N LEU A 121 -20.46 21.37 4.05
CA LEU A 121 -19.84 22.37 4.93
C LEU A 121 -19.71 23.75 4.26
N GLU A 122 -19.52 23.81 2.94
CA GLU A 122 -19.44 25.09 2.21
C GLU A 122 -20.78 25.83 2.12
N LYS A 123 -21.92 25.15 2.34
CA LYS A 123 -23.26 25.78 2.38
C LYS A 123 -23.64 26.35 3.75
N GLN A 124 -22.90 26.06 4.81
CA GLN A 124 -23.18 26.60 6.15
C GLN A 124 -22.35 27.84 6.52
N TYR A 125 -21.32 28.19 5.74
CA TYR A 125 -20.34 29.22 6.13
C TYR A 125 -20.41 30.53 5.34
N HIS A 126 -21.50 30.79 4.62
CA HIS A 126 -21.83 32.13 4.12
C HIS A 126 -23.19 32.60 4.65
N PRO A 127 -23.26 33.09 5.90
CA PRO A 127 -24.27 34.06 6.26
C PRO A 127 -23.99 35.35 5.47
N LYS A 128 -25.04 35.82 4.77
CA LYS A 128 -25.08 37.13 4.11
C LYS A 128 -24.91 38.27 5.09
#